data_AF-A0A2V8AD87-F1
#
_entry.id   AF-A0A2V8AD87-F1
#
_cell.length_a   1.000
_cell.length_b   1.000
_cell.length_c   1.000
_cell.angle_alpha   90.00
_cell.angle_beta   90.00
_cell.angle_gamma   90.00
#
_symmetry.space_group_name_H-M   'P 1'
#
loop_
_entity.id
_entity.type
_entity.pdbx_description
1 polymer ?
#
loop_
_entity_poly.entity_id
_entity_poly.type
_entity_poly.pdbx_seq_one_letter_code
_entity_poly.pdbx_strand_id
1 'polypeptide(L)'
;MHDEVVFAVTKAVVTRQLKPGDRFPSIRTLSQELKINPNTAQRIVSTLVERGILEVQPGIGTIVGTLRPAPAPVRRAALHDDIERVVVEARRVGLDVDDLVELIRREWK
;
A
#
# COMPACT_ATOMS: atom_id res chain seq x y z
N MET A 1 -7.80 3.68 -9.99
CA MET A 1 -6.66 4.63 -10.05
C MET A 1 -6.13 5.05 -8.69
N HIS A 2 -6.91 5.63 -7.77
CA HIS A 2 -6.39 5.99 -6.43
C HIS A 2 -5.78 4.78 -5.70
N ASP A 3 -6.57 3.72 -5.52
CA ASP A 3 -6.15 2.54 -4.75
C ASP A 3 -5.04 1.75 -5.44
N GLU A 4 -5.03 1.74 -6.78
CA GLU A 4 -3.98 1.12 -7.59
C GLU A 4 -2.62 1.79 -7.38
N VAL A 5 -2.58 3.14 -7.36
CA VAL A 5 -1.33 3.88 -7.12
C VAL A 5 -0.88 3.72 -5.67
N VAL A 6 -1.80 3.77 -4.70
CA VAL A 6 -1.49 3.51 -3.28
C VAL A 6 -0.90 2.11 -3.11
N PHE A 7 -1.49 1.10 -3.76
CA PHE A 7 -0.98 -0.27 -3.76
C PHE A 7 0.41 -0.37 -4.40
N ALA A 8 0.61 0.23 -5.58
CA ALA A 8 1.89 0.19 -6.29
C ALA A 8 3.03 0.83 -5.47
N VAL A 9 2.78 2.00 -4.85
CA VAL A 9 3.77 2.66 -3.98
C VAL A 9 4.05 1.81 -2.74
N THR A 10 3.00 1.30 -2.09
CA THR A 10 3.15 0.41 -0.92
C THR A 10 3.97 -0.82 -1.27
N LYS A 11 3.71 -1.46 -2.42
CA LYS A 11 4.48 -2.59 -2.93
C LYS A 11 5.94 -2.22 -3.16
N ALA A 12 6.22 -1.07 -3.78
CA ALA A 12 7.58 -0.62 -4.02
C ALA A 12 8.38 -0.39 -2.73
N VAL A 13 7.73 0.13 -1.68
CA VAL A 13 8.35 0.30 -0.35
C VAL A 13 8.59 -1.06 0.33
N VAL A 14 7.58 -1.93 0.36
CA VAL A 14 7.69 -3.27 0.99
C VAL A 14 8.74 -4.14 0.30
N THR A 15 8.84 -4.07 -1.03
CA THR A 15 9.86 -4.78 -1.83
C THR A 15 11.22 -4.08 -1.85
N ARG A 16 11.41 -3.00 -1.08
CA ARG A 16 12.64 -2.19 -0.98
C ARG A 16 13.13 -1.57 -2.28
N GLN A 17 12.25 -1.43 -3.28
CA GLN A 17 12.52 -0.63 -4.47
C GLN A 17 12.57 0.87 -4.13
N LEU A 18 11.75 1.28 -3.16
CA LEU A 18 11.82 2.57 -2.48
C LEU A 18 12.27 2.35 -1.05
N LYS A 19 13.33 3.06 -0.62
CA LYS A 19 13.93 2.89 0.70
C LYS A 19 13.52 4.02 1.64
N PRO A 20 13.40 3.75 2.96
CA PRO A 20 13.17 4.80 3.94
C PRO A 20 14.18 5.95 3.78
N GLY A 21 13.67 7.19 3.77
CA GLY A 21 14.45 8.39 3.52
C GLY A 21 14.57 8.82 2.05
N ASP A 22 14.20 7.97 1.09
CA ASP A 22 14.17 8.38 -0.32
C ASP A 22 13.14 9.49 -0.53
N ARG A 23 13.46 10.45 -1.40
CA ARG A 23 12.52 11.52 -1.76
C ARG A 23 11.39 10.95 -2.60
N PHE A 24 10.16 11.33 -2.26
CA PHE A 24 8.98 11.00 -3.03
C PHE A 24 8.56 12.19 -3.93
N PRO A 25 8.01 11.94 -5.14
CA PRO A 25 7.56 13.02 -6.02
C PRO A 25 6.55 13.96 -5.34
N SER A 26 6.64 15.25 -5.66
CA SER A 26 5.65 16.23 -5.20
C SER A 26 4.28 15.93 -5.80
N ILE A 27 3.20 16.41 -5.17
CA ILE A 27 1.83 16.30 -5.72
C ILE A 27 1.78 16.81 -7.17
N ARG A 28 2.43 17.95 -7.46
CA ARG A 28 2.49 18.52 -8.80
C ARG A 28 3.18 17.60 -9.79
N THR A 29 4.34 17.05 -9.41
CA THR A 29 5.11 16.11 -10.24
C THR A 29 4.31 14.84 -10.51
N LEU A 30 3.72 14.26 -9.45
CA LEU A 30 2.92 13.05 -9.53
C LEU A 30 1.70 13.23 -10.46
N SER A 31 1.01 14.36 -10.37
CA SER A 31 -0.08 14.71 -11.28
C SER A 31 0.33 14.79 -12.73
N GLN A 32 1.51 15.34 -13.01
CA GLN A 32 2.01 15.48 -14.38
C GLN A 32 2.46 14.13 -14.96
N GLU A 33 3.22 13.35 -14.20
CA GLU A 33 3.75 12.06 -14.65
C GLU A 33 2.65 11.02 -14.84
N LEU A 34 1.71 10.92 -13.88
CA LEU A 34 0.59 9.97 -13.95
C LEU A 34 -0.61 10.52 -14.72
N LYS A 35 -0.55 11.78 -15.20
CA LYS A 35 -1.65 12.48 -15.86
C LYS A 35 -2.96 12.43 -15.07
N ILE A 36 -2.88 12.63 -13.75
CA ILE A 36 -4.03 12.62 -12.83
C ILE A 36 -4.34 14.00 -12.28
N ASN A 37 -5.59 14.19 -11.87
CA ASN A 37 -6.02 15.41 -11.20
C ASN A 37 -5.17 15.70 -9.93
N PRO A 38 -4.71 16.94 -9.71
CA PRO A 38 -4.00 17.36 -8.49
C PRO A 38 -4.68 16.95 -7.19
N ASN A 39 -6.01 17.01 -7.11
CA ASN A 39 -6.76 16.59 -5.93
C ASN A 39 -6.66 15.07 -5.71
N THR A 40 -6.62 14.29 -6.79
CA THR A 40 -6.43 12.83 -6.70
C THR A 40 -5.01 12.50 -6.26
N ALA A 41 -4.00 13.19 -6.80
CA ALA A 41 -2.61 13.05 -6.37
C ALA A 41 -2.43 13.41 -4.89
N GLN A 42 -3.08 14.49 -4.43
CA GLN A 42 -3.10 14.88 -3.03
C GLN A 42 -3.71 13.77 -2.16
N ARG A 43 -4.87 13.23 -2.53
CA ARG A 43 -5.51 12.13 -1.79
C ARG A 43 -4.63 10.89 -1.70
N ILE A 44 -3.92 10.53 -2.78
CA ILE A 44 -2.96 9.42 -2.78
C ILE A 44 -1.84 9.68 -1.77
N VAL A 45 -1.21 10.85 -1.84
CA VAL A 45 -0.10 11.22 -0.93
C VAL A 45 -0.58 11.27 0.52
N SER A 46 -1.74 11.88 0.80
CA SER A 46 -2.33 11.91 2.14
C SER A 46 -2.58 10.50 2.68
N THR A 47 -3.18 9.61 1.88
CA THR A 47 -3.43 8.22 2.27
C THR A 47 -2.12 7.48 2.59
N LEU A 48 -1.08 7.69 1.79
CA LEU A 48 0.22 7.07 2.01
C LEU A 48 0.92 7.60 3.27
N VAL A 49 0.74 8.89 3.60
CA VAL A 49 1.24 9.50 4.84
C VAL A 49 0.47 8.99 6.05
N GLU A 50 -0.85 8.93 5.99
CA GLU A 50 -1.71 8.37 7.06
C GLU A 50 -1.36 6.92 7.38
N ARG A 51 -0.98 6.14 6.36
CA ARG A 51 -0.53 4.74 6.50
C ARG A 51 0.94 4.60 6.94
N GLY A 52 1.67 5.70 7.12
CA GLY A 52 3.09 5.68 7.47
C GLY A 52 4.02 5.14 6.37
N ILE A 53 3.52 5.03 5.13
CA ILE A 53 4.32 4.66 3.96
C ILE A 53 5.20 5.84 3.53
N LEU A 54 4.66 7.05 3.65
CA LEU A 54 5.36 8.31 3.40
C LEU A 54 5.36 9.17 4.67
N GLU A 55 6.31 10.09 4.76
CA GLU A 55 6.40 11.07 5.82
C GLU A 55 6.66 12.45 5.20
N VAL A 56 6.07 13.50 5.79
CA VAL A 56 6.32 14.88 5.36
C VAL A 56 7.44 15.45 6.22
N GLN A 57 8.56 15.80 5.60
CA GLN A 57 9.71 16.37 6.28
C GLN A 57 9.85 17.87 5.95
N PRO A 58 9.80 18.76 6.95
CA PRO A 58 9.95 20.20 6.74
C PRO A 58 11.25 20.54 5.98
N GLY A 59 11.14 21.38 4.95
CA GLY A 59 12.28 21.80 4.12
C GLY A 59 12.78 20.78 3.09
N ILE A 60 12.32 19.53 3.13
CA ILE A 60 12.73 18.46 2.19
C ILE A 60 11.56 18.04 1.29
N GLY A 61 10.34 18.05 1.83
CA GLY A 61 9.13 17.59 1.14
C GLY A 61 8.71 16.21 1.64
N THR A 62 8.06 15.44 0.77
CA THR A 62 7.60 14.09 1.11
C THR A 62 8.73 13.08 0.91
N ILE A 63 8.96 12.22 1.89
CA ILE A 63 9.95 11.14 1.84
C ILE A 63 9.29 9.80 2.13
N VAL A 64 9.95 8.71 1.78
CA VAL A 64 9.54 7.36 2.15
C VAL A 64 9.74 7.19 3.65
N GLY A 65 8.67 6.80 4.35
CA GLY A 65 8.67 6.65 5.79
C GLY A 65 9.41 5.40 6.27
N THR A 66 9.67 5.35 7.57
CA THR A 66 10.15 4.11 8.19
C THR A 66 8.96 3.29 8.65
N LEU A 67 8.68 2.18 7.95
CA LEU A 67 7.60 1.26 8.34
C LEU A 67 7.85 0.69 9.73
N ARG A 68 7.08 1.15 10.72
CA ARG A 68 7.06 0.61 12.08
C ARG A 68 5.86 -0.32 12.20
N PRO A 69 6.06 -1.63 12.44
CA PRO A 69 4.93 -2.53 12.58
C PRO A 69 4.12 -2.15 13.82
N ALA A 70 2.83 -1.91 13.62
CA ALA A 70 1.88 -1.79 14.71
C ALA A 70 1.82 -3.11 15.53
N PRO A 71 1.28 -3.08 16.76
CA PRO A 71 1.03 -4.29 17.53
C PRO A 71 0.27 -5.34 16.72
N ALA A 72 0.58 -6.63 16.95
CA ALA A 72 -0.01 -7.72 16.17
C ALA A 72 -1.56 -7.70 16.10
N PRO A 73 -2.31 -7.38 17.16
CA PRO A 73 -3.77 -7.29 17.09
C PRO A 73 -4.25 -6.24 16.09
N VAL A 74 -3.61 -5.07 16.06
CA VAL A 74 -3.95 -3.97 15.14
C VAL A 74 -3.65 -4.39 13.70
N ARG A 75 -2.51 -5.03 13.46
CA ARG A 75 -2.14 -5.52 12.11
C ARG A 75 -3.10 -6.59 11.59
N ARG A 76 -3.57 -7.50 12.47
CA ARG A 76 -4.55 -8.53 12.11
C ARG A 76 -5.91 -7.92 11.79
N ALA A 77 -6.39 -6.99 12.61
CA ALA A 77 -7.64 -6.28 12.37
C ALA A 77 -7.62 -5.51 11.05
N ALA A 78 -6.50 -4.87 10.71
CA ALA A 78 -6.34 -4.13 9.46
C ALA A 78 -6.47 -5.00 8.19
N LEU A 79 -6.22 -6.32 8.29
CA LEU A 79 -6.34 -7.26 7.18
C LEU A 79 -7.63 -8.08 7.23
N HIS A 80 -8.47 -7.91 8.26
CA HIS A 80 -9.65 -8.75 8.46
C HIS A 80 -10.58 -8.73 7.24
N ASP A 81 -10.97 -7.53 6.79
CA ASP A 81 -11.92 -7.36 5.70
C ASP A 81 -11.35 -7.82 4.35
N ASP A 82 -10.04 -7.64 4.14
CA ASP A 82 -9.34 -8.12 2.94
C ASP A 82 -9.30 -9.65 2.90
N ILE A 83 -8.99 -10.29 4.04
CA ILE A 83 -9.00 -11.75 4.17
C ILE A 83 -10.42 -12.28 3.98
N GLU A 84 -11.44 -11.64 4.54
CA GLU A 84 -12.84 -12.04 4.37
C GLU A 84 -13.24 -12.04 2.89
N ARG A 85 -12.90 -10.97 2.15
CA ARG A 85 -13.16 -10.88 0.70
C ARG A 85 -12.49 -12.01 -0.07
N VAL A 86 -11.22 -12.30 0.24
CA VAL A 86 -10.48 -13.39 -0.42
C VAL A 86 -11.11 -14.75 -0.11
N VAL A 87 -11.52 -15.00 1.13
CA VAL A 87 -12.19 -16.25 1.54
C VAL A 87 -13.54 -16.44 0.84
N VAL A 88 -14.34 -15.37 0.73
CA VAL A 88 -15.63 -15.41 0.01
C VAL A 88 -15.42 -15.76 -1.46
N GLU A 89 -14.46 -15.11 -2.12
CA GLU A 89 -14.16 -15.38 -3.53
C GLU A 89 -13.60 -16.78 -3.76
N ALA A 90 -12.69 -17.26 -2.89
CA ALA A 90 -12.15 -18.62 -2.95
C ALA A 90 -13.26 -19.68 -2.89
N ARG A 91 -14.20 -19.53 -1.94
CA ARG A 91 -15.35 -20.41 -1.83
C ARG A 91 -16.28 -20.32 -3.04
N ARG A 92 -16.49 -19.12 -3.58
CA ARG A 92 -17.33 -18.91 -4.78
C ARG A 92 -16.79 -19.67 -6.00
N VAL A 93 -15.48 -19.81 -6.12
CA VAL A 93 -14.84 -20.55 -7.23
C VAL A 93 -14.55 -22.02 -6.90
N GLY A 94 -14.97 -22.50 -5.73
CA GLY A 94 -14.87 -23.90 -5.34
C GLY A 94 -13.52 -24.33 -4.76
N LEU A 95 -12.66 -23.39 -4.35
CA LEU A 95 -11.42 -23.70 -3.65
C LEU A 95 -11.69 -23.98 -2.18
N ASP A 96 -10.96 -24.95 -1.64
CA ASP A 96 -10.93 -25.18 -0.21
C ASP A 96 -9.88 -24.30 0.50
N VAL A 97 -9.72 -24.49 1.81
CA VAL A 97 -8.76 -23.72 2.59
C VAL A 97 -7.31 -24.06 2.24
N ASP A 98 -7.04 -25.31 1.88
CA ASP A 98 -5.69 -25.77 1.58
C ASP A 98 -5.24 -25.21 0.23
N ASP A 99 -6.12 -25.20 -0.78
CA ASP A 99 -5.92 -24.53 -2.06
C ASP A 99 -5.60 -23.03 -1.88
N LEU A 100 -6.41 -22.35 -1.06
CA LEU A 100 -6.24 -20.92 -0.80
C LEU A 100 -4.91 -20.64 -0.07
N VAL A 101 -4.55 -21.46 0.90
CA VAL A 101 -3.28 -21.34 1.62
C VAL A 101 -2.10 -21.59 0.69
N GLU A 102 -2.21 -22.54 -0.25
CA GLU A 102 -1.18 -22.79 -1.26
C GLU A 102 -0.97 -21.57 -2.17
N LEU A 103 -2.06 -20.96 -2.65
CA LEU A 103 -2.01 -19.74 -3.47
C LEU A 103 -1.35 -18.58 -2.71
N ILE A 104 -1.73 -18.35 -1.46
CA ILE A 104 -1.11 -17.31 -0.61
C ILE A 104 0.38 -17.57 -0.44
N ARG A 105 0.79 -18.82 -0.16
CA ARG A 105 2.20 -19.19 0.00
C ARG A 105 3.02 -18.93 -1.27
N ARG A 106 2.45 -19.17 -2.45
CA ARG A 106 3.11 -18.93 -3.74
C ARG A 106 3.39 -17.45 -3.99
N GLU A 107 2.49 -16.58 -3.55
CA GLU A 107 2.60 -15.12 -3.71
C GLU A 107 3.48 -14.45 -2.62
N TRP A 108 3.76 -15.13 -1.50
CA TRP A 108 4.52 -14.60 -0.35
C TRP A 108 6.06 -14.47 -0.59
N LYS A 109 6.49 -14.14 -1.80
CA LYS A 109 7.93 -14.01 -2.13
C LYS A 109 8.63 -12.85 -1.42
#